data_AF-A0A2E7KQX2-F1
#
_entry.id   AF-A0A2E7KQX2-F1
#
_cell.length_a   1.000
_cell.length_b   1.000
_cell.length_c   1.000
_cell.angle_alpha   90.00
_cell.angle_beta   90.00
_cell.angle_gamma   90.00
#
_symmetry.space_group_name_H-M   'P 1'
#
loop_
_entity.id
_entity.type
_entity.pdbx_description
1 polymer ?
#
loop_
_entity_poly.entity_id
_entity_poly.type
_entity_poly.pdbx_seq_one_letter_code
_entity_poly.pdbx_strand_id
1 'polypeptide(L)'
;MSKTDPLDDWLSTQPTKVHRRANRLMSVVRDAYPIGVPALIVKSQTDRLGDSGGYAFHLGTPDDVLRRICSWLLTHGEERVLLDLVHELWTRHGREDIALAALLLANLQTVDNVWMVLGEVIGSSSTAEALLLSIEECLRAKHAPPSEELLIEWCQRSLAHSHLALLVCHAAWIRAKRPPLSPTLSDQFRSISYPDGDSLLVRIRDQMLDS
;
A
#
# COMPACT_ATOMS: atom_id res chain seq x y z
N MET A 1 29.05 21.82 -12.12
CA MET A 1 28.12 20.88 -12.81
C MET A 1 27.45 20.06 -11.74
N SER A 2 26.18 20.33 -11.42
CA SER A 2 25.45 19.45 -10.50
C SER A 2 25.42 18.07 -11.14
N LYS A 3 25.87 17.05 -10.41
CA LYS A 3 25.71 15.67 -10.84
C LYS A 3 24.20 15.43 -10.85
N THR A 4 23.57 15.46 -12.01
CA THR A 4 22.14 15.20 -12.14
C THR A 4 21.88 13.78 -11.64
N ASP A 5 20.78 13.61 -10.91
CA ASP A 5 20.46 12.33 -10.31
C ASP A 5 20.04 11.33 -11.42
N PRO A 6 20.61 10.11 -11.47
CA PRO A 6 20.36 9.15 -12.55
C PRO A 6 18.87 8.80 -12.76
N LEU A 7 18.07 8.81 -11.70
CA LEU A 7 16.64 8.56 -11.78
C LEU A 7 15.92 9.73 -12.46
N ASP A 8 16.21 10.97 -12.05
CA ASP A 8 15.57 12.15 -12.63
C ASP A 8 15.94 12.31 -14.11
N ASP A 9 17.21 12.08 -14.44
CA ASP A 9 17.67 12.05 -15.83
C ASP A 9 16.87 11.03 -16.64
N TRP A 10 16.76 9.80 -16.16
CA TRP A 10 16.03 8.75 -16.87
C TRP A 10 14.54 9.06 -17.00
N LEU A 11 13.89 9.56 -15.94
CA LEU A 11 12.48 9.95 -15.96
C LEU A 11 12.21 11.11 -16.93
N SER A 12 13.15 12.05 -17.05
CA SER A 12 13.05 13.18 -17.98
C SER A 12 13.10 12.75 -19.45
N THR A 13 13.70 11.60 -19.76
CA THR A 13 13.76 11.06 -21.13
C THR A 13 12.47 10.35 -21.57
N GLN A 14 11.54 10.09 -20.64
CA GLN A 14 10.33 9.34 -20.97
C GLN A 14 9.36 10.17 -21.82
N PRO A 15 8.84 9.63 -22.93
CA PRO A 15 7.99 10.41 -23.83
C PRO A 15 6.60 10.60 -23.20
N THR A 16 6.03 11.81 -23.28
CA THR A 16 4.74 12.17 -22.66
C THR A 16 3.59 11.18 -22.94
N LYS A 17 3.64 10.48 -24.09
CA LYS A 17 2.66 9.44 -24.47
C LYS A 17 2.58 8.25 -23.51
N VAL A 18 3.54 8.06 -22.60
CA VAL A 18 3.49 6.99 -21.58
C VAL A 18 2.40 7.28 -20.56
N HIS A 19 2.17 8.54 -20.20
CA HIS A 19 1.16 8.97 -19.22
C HIS A 19 -0.30 8.78 -19.67
N ARG A 20 -0.52 8.41 -20.94
CA ARG A 20 -1.86 8.22 -21.50
C ARG A 20 -2.44 6.82 -21.24
N ARG A 21 -1.64 5.87 -20.76
CA ARG A 21 -2.08 4.48 -20.53
C ARG A 21 -1.32 3.84 -19.36
N ALA A 22 -2.06 3.21 -18.45
CA ALA A 22 -1.50 2.54 -17.27
C ALA A 22 -0.48 1.46 -17.67
N ASN A 23 -0.81 0.62 -18.66
CA ASN A 23 0.10 -0.42 -19.14
C ASN A 23 1.48 0.09 -19.62
N ARG A 24 1.57 1.32 -20.13
CA ARG A 24 2.85 1.93 -20.50
C ARG A 24 3.60 2.42 -19.26
N LEU A 25 2.88 3.01 -18.32
CA LEU A 25 3.45 3.39 -17.02
C LEU A 25 3.95 2.16 -16.27
N MET A 26 3.26 1.02 -16.34
CA MET A 26 3.70 -0.25 -15.74
C MET A 26 5.09 -0.70 -16.21
N SER A 27 5.40 -0.52 -17.49
CA SER A 27 6.75 -0.78 -18.01
C SER A 27 7.76 0.24 -17.48
N VAL A 28 7.41 1.52 -17.56
CA VAL A 28 8.28 2.62 -17.10
C VAL A 28 8.63 2.48 -15.62
N VAL A 29 7.67 2.28 -14.73
CA VAL A 29 7.92 2.15 -13.28
C VAL A 29 8.78 0.92 -12.97
N ARG A 30 8.58 -0.17 -13.71
CA ARG A 30 9.35 -1.41 -13.53
C ARG A 30 10.82 -1.24 -13.89
N ASP A 31 11.10 -0.43 -14.90
CA ASP A 31 12.45 -0.08 -15.33
C ASP A 31 13.08 0.99 -14.42
N ALA A 32 12.26 1.84 -13.79
CA ALA A 32 12.72 2.88 -12.87
C ALA A 32 13.20 2.32 -11.52
N TYR A 33 12.53 1.28 -11.00
CA TYR A 33 12.83 0.69 -9.70
C TYR A 33 14.33 0.42 -9.41
N PRO A 34 15.10 -0.22 -10.30
CA PRO A 34 16.52 -0.50 -10.04
C PRO A 34 17.45 0.72 -10.14
N ILE A 35 17.03 1.84 -10.74
CA ILE A 35 17.95 2.94 -11.09
C ILE A 35 18.57 3.61 -9.85
N GLY A 36 17.77 3.75 -8.78
CA GLY A 36 18.20 4.35 -7.52
C GLY A 36 18.67 3.34 -6.46
N VAL A 37 18.79 2.05 -6.81
CA VAL A 37 19.22 0.99 -5.88
C VAL A 37 20.74 1.10 -5.69
N PRO A 38 21.23 1.33 -4.46
CA PRO A 38 22.67 1.36 -4.20
C PRO A 38 23.33 0.04 -4.58
N ALA A 39 24.50 0.10 -5.23
CA ALA A 39 25.25 -1.07 -5.73
C ALA A 39 25.64 -2.12 -4.66
N LEU A 40 25.43 -1.82 -3.37
CA LEU A 40 25.73 -2.67 -2.22
C LEU A 40 24.50 -3.34 -1.59
N ILE A 41 23.31 -3.24 -2.19
CA ILE A 41 22.19 -4.12 -1.82
C ILE A 41 22.53 -5.51 -2.33
N VAL A 42 23.11 -6.30 -1.44
CA VAL A 42 23.53 -7.68 -1.64
C VAL A 42 22.32 -8.49 -2.13
N LYS A 43 22.32 -8.85 -3.42
CA LYS A 43 21.32 -9.69 -4.10
C LYS A 43 20.86 -10.92 -3.29
N SER A 44 21.70 -11.44 -2.39
CA SER A 44 21.38 -12.65 -1.61
C SER A 44 20.38 -12.45 -0.46
N GLN A 45 20.10 -11.21 -0.02
CA GLN A 45 19.08 -10.96 1.02
C GLN A 45 17.70 -10.66 0.44
N THR A 46 17.63 -9.97 -0.70
CA THR A 46 16.37 -9.63 -1.38
C THR A 46 15.67 -10.87 -1.95
N ASP A 47 16.42 -11.83 -2.49
CA ASP A 47 15.90 -13.11 -3.00
C ASP A 47 15.29 -13.98 -1.88
N ARG A 48 15.84 -13.95 -0.67
CA ARG A 48 15.35 -14.75 0.48
C ARG A 48 14.10 -14.18 1.15
N LEU A 49 13.86 -12.87 1.00
CA LEU A 49 12.64 -12.20 1.47
C LEU A 49 11.49 -12.29 0.45
N GLY A 50 11.80 -12.45 -0.84
CA GLY A 50 10.80 -12.65 -1.91
C GLY A 50 10.00 -13.95 -1.74
N ASP A 51 10.68 -15.08 -1.53
CA ASP A 51 10.04 -16.40 -1.41
C ASP A 51 9.18 -16.59 -0.13
N SER A 52 9.39 -15.76 0.90
CA SER A 52 8.64 -15.84 2.16
C SER A 52 7.48 -14.84 2.26
N GLY A 53 7.49 -13.79 1.42
CA GLY A 53 6.53 -12.69 1.48
C GLY A 53 5.37 -12.74 0.48
N GLY A 54 5.34 -13.71 -0.45
CA GLY A 54 4.26 -13.85 -1.43
C GLY A 54 4.23 -12.81 -2.56
N TYR A 55 5.27 -11.97 -2.68
CA TYR A 55 5.38 -10.99 -3.76
C TYR A 55 5.92 -11.61 -5.05
N ALA A 56 5.49 -11.09 -6.20
CA ALA A 56 5.99 -11.50 -7.51
C ALA A 56 7.46 -11.10 -7.75
N PHE A 57 7.92 -10.04 -7.09
CA PHE A 57 9.33 -9.62 -7.07
C PHE A 57 9.62 -8.69 -5.89
N HIS A 58 10.91 -8.57 -5.57
CA HIS A 58 11.46 -7.54 -4.70
C HIS A 58 12.84 -7.11 -5.25
N LEU A 59 13.00 -5.82 -5.56
CA LEU A 59 14.21 -5.27 -6.20
C LEU A 59 15.11 -4.49 -5.23
N GLY A 60 14.60 -4.19 -4.03
CA GLY A 60 15.34 -3.42 -3.03
C GLY A 60 15.32 -1.92 -3.28
N THR A 61 14.29 -1.41 -3.98
CA THR A 61 14.16 0.01 -4.26
C THR A 61 13.95 0.80 -2.97
N PRO A 62 14.82 1.78 -2.65
CA PRO A 62 14.66 2.63 -1.48
C PRO A 62 13.36 3.45 -1.49
N ASP A 63 12.82 3.77 -0.31
CA ASP A 63 11.57 4.53 -0.17
C ASP A 63 11.65 5.94 -0.80
N ASP A 64 12.79 6.63 -0.66
CA ASP A 64 13.02 7.94 -1.28
C ASP A 64 12.98 7.87 -2.82
N VAL A 65 13.46 6.77 -3.40
CA VAL A 65 13.36 6.49 -4.84
C VAL A 65 11.91 6.28 -5.25
N LEU A 66 11.15 5.46 -4.50
CA LEU A 66 9.72 5.24 -4.76
C LEU A 66 8.90 6.53 -4.66
N ARG A 67 9.20 7.39 -3.68
CA ARG A 67 8.55 8.71 -3.53
C ARG A 67 8.84 9.63 -4.70
N ARG A 68 10.05 9.59 -5.27
CA ARG A 68 10.42 10.37 -6.45
C ARG A 68 9.73 9.87 -7.72
N ILE A 69 9.65 8.54 -7.90
CA ILE A 69 8.84 7.93 -8.98
C ILE A 69 7.37 8.37 -8.84
N CYS A 70 6.81 8.29 -7.63
CA CYS A 70 5.43 8.73 -7.35
C CYS A 70 5.22 10.21 -7.67
N SER A 71 6.14 11.09 -7.23
CA SER A 71 6.09 12.52 -7.53
C SER A 71 6.09 12.79 -9.04
N TRP A 72 6.95 12.10 -9.80
CA TRP A 72 6.99 12.22 -11.25
C TRP A 72 5.69 11.75 -11.91
N LEU A 73 5.10 10.65 -11.43
CA LEU A 73 3.80 10.16 -11.91
C LEU A 73 2.67 11.15 -11.63
N LEU A 74 2.57 11.69 -10.42
CA LEU A 74 1.56 12.69 -10.04
C LEU A 74 1.71 14.01 -10.79
N THR A 75 2.95 14.38 -11.15
CA THR A 75 3.23 15.62 -11.88
C THR A 75 2.76 15.58 -13.34
N HIS A 76 2.84 14.42 -13.99
CA HIS A 76 2.65 14.29 -15.45
C HIS A 76 1.47 13.39 -15.84
N GLY A 77 0.97 12.58 -14.91
CA GLY A 77 -0.09 11.60 -15.13
C GLY A 77 -1.48 12.22 -15.04
N GLU A 78 -2.39 11.71 -15.87
CA GLU A 78 -3.82 11.96 -15.70
C GLU A 78 -4.35 11.07 -14.57
N GLU A 79 -5.13 11.63 -13.64
CA GLU A 79 -5.56 10.91 -12.43
C GLU A 79 -6.30 9.60 -12.73
N ARG A 80 -7.15 9.58 -13.75
CA ARG A 80 -7.84 8.34 -14.19
C ARG A 80 -6.84 7.25 -14.59
N VAL A 81 -5.77 7.61 -15.30
CA VAL A 81 -4.73 6.67 -15.73
C VAL A 81 -3.89 6.21 -14.54
N LEU A 82 -3.64 7.10 -13.58
CA LEU A 82 -2.93 6.75 -12.34
C LEU A 82 -3.75 5.84 -11.44
N LEU A 83 -5.07 6.00 -11.40
CA LEU A 83 -5.97 5.06 -10.72
C LEU A 83 -5.95 3.69 -11.39
N ASP A 84 -6.04 3.63 -12.73
CA ASP A 84 -5.86 2.38 -13.49
C ASP A 84 -4.49 1.74 -13.16
N LEU A 85 -3.43 2.55 -13.03
CA LEU A 85 -2.10 2.09 -12.64
C LEU A 85 -2.07 1.50 -11.23
N VAL A 86 -2.77 2.07 -10.25
CA VAL A 86 -2.88 1.50 -8.89
C VAL A 86 -3.41 0.07 -8.94
N HIS A 87 -4.47 -0.18 -9.73
CA HIS A 87 -5.02 -1.53 -9.91
C HIS A 87 -4.03 -2.47 -10.61
N GLU A 88 -3.36 -2.01 -11.67
CA GLU A 88 -2.38 -2.82 -12.41
C GLU A 88 -1.16 -3.17 -11.55
N LEU A 89 -0.65 -2.24 -10.75
CA LEU A 89 0.44 -2.44 -9.80
C LEU A 89 0.07 -3.50 -8.75
N TRP A 90 -1.11 -3.37 -8.16
CA TRP A 90 -1.59 -4.34 -7.17
C TRP A 90 -1.71 -5.74 -7.75
N THR A 91 -2.23 -5.83 -8.98
CA THR A 91 -2.39 -7.10 -9.72
C THR A 91 -1.05 -7.75 -10.05
N ARG A 92 -0.03 -6.96 -10.43
CA ARG A 92 1.33 -7.49 -10.67
C ARG A 92 2.01 -7.93 -9.38
N HIS A 93 1.65 -7.31 -8.25
CA HIS A 93 1.99 -7.76 -6.90
C HIS A 93 3.50 -7.85 -6.60
N GLY A 94 4.33 -6.99 -7.20
CA GLY A 94 5.68 -6.77 -6.71
C GLY A 94 5.69 -5.97 -5.40
N ARG A 95 6.70 -6.14 -4.54
CA ARG A 95 6.80 -5.37 -3.30
C ARG A 95 6.85 -3.86 -3.57
N GLU A 96 7.68 -3.46 -4.54
CA GLU A 96 7.77 -2.07 -4.98
C GLU A 96 6.49 -1.59 -5.70
N ASP A 97 5.75 -2.51 -6.33
CA ASP A 97 4.45 -2.17 -6.94
C ASP A 97 3.43 -1.79 -5.88
N ILE A 98 3.31 -2.62 -4.84
CA ILE A 98 2.39 -2.36 -3.72
C ILE A 98 2.76 -1.05 -3.02
N ALA A 99 4.06 -0.83 -2.79
CA ALA A 99 4.53 0.42 -2.18
C ALA A 99 4.19 1.64 -3.05
N LEU A 100 4.40 1.56 -4.36
CA LEU A 100 4.06 2.64 -5.28
C LEU A 100 2.54 2.84 -5.41
N ALA A 101 1.76 1.76 -5.42
CA ALA A 101 0.30 1.81 -5.46
C ALA A 101 -0.26 2.52 -4.22
N ALA A 102 0.25 2.20 -3.03
CA ALA A 102 -0.09 2.87 -1.78
C ALA A 102 0.26 4.37 -1.81
N LEU A 103 1.47 4.70 -2.28
CA LEU A 103 1.90 6.10 -2.43
C LEU A 103 1.00 6.87 -3.39
N LEU A 104 0.66 6.30 -4.55
CA LEU A 104 -0.23 6.93 -5.52
C LEU A 104 -1.63 7.12 -4.93
N LEU A 105 -2.25 6.05 -4.43
CA LEU A 105 -3.60 6.09 -3.89
C LEU A 105 -3.75 7.14 -2.79
N ALA A 106 -2.78 7.24 -1.89
CA ALA A 106 -2.80 8.22 -0.81
C ALA A 106 -2.71 9.68 -1.29
N ASN A 107 -2.26 9.94 -2.53
CA ASN A 107 -1.98 11.28 -3.04
C ASN A 107 -2.79 11.68 -4.29
N LEU A 108 -3.68 10.82 -4.82
CA LEU A 108 -4.62 11.19 -5.89
C LEU A 108 -5.70 12.14 -5.35
N GLN A 109 -6.02 13.20 -6.08
CA GLN A 109 -6.92 14.26 -5.61
C GLN A 109 -8.40 13.98 -5.93
N THR A 110 -8.66 13.21 -6.97
CA THR A 110 -10.00 12.78 -7.41
C THR A 110 -10.59 11.64 -6.59
N VAL A 111 -9.80 11.06 -5.67
CA VAL A 111 -10.26 9.99 -4.78
C VAL A 111 -10.83 10.60 -3.51
N ASP A 112 -12.16 10.69 -3.45
CA ASP A 112 -12.88 11.23 -2.28
C ASP A 112 -12.71 10.36 -1.03
N ASN A 113 -12.70 9.03 -1.21
CA ASN A 113 -12.54 8.07 -0.11
C ASN A 113 -11.51 7.00 -0.48
N VAL A 114 -10.27 7.21 -0.04
CA VAL A 114 -9.14 6.29 -0.31
C VAL A 114 -9.37 4.89 0.24
N TRP A 115 -10.15 4.76 1.32
CA TRP A 115 -10.42 3.48 1.95
C TRP A 115 -11.30 2.62 1.06
N MET A 116 -12.35 3.19 0.46
CA MET A 116 -13.21 2.46 -0.49
C MET A 116 -12.39 1.87 -1.64
N VAL A 117 -11.53 2.70 -2.26
CA VAL A 117 -10.65 2.26 -3.34
C VAL A 117 -9.66 1.19 -2.86
N LEU A 118 -9.06 1.37 -1.68
CA LEU A 118 -8.15 0.37 -1.11
C LEU A 118 -8.86 -0.98 -0.91
N GLY A 119 -10.07 -0.97 -0.35
CA GLY A 119 -10.89 -2.17 -0.18
C GLY A 119 -11.17 -2.88 -1.52
N GLU A 120 -11.51 -2.12 -2.56
CA GLU A 120 -11.71 -2.67 -3.91
C GLU A 120 -10.42 -3.26 -4.51
N VAL A 121 -9.29 -2.57 -4.34
CA VAL A 121 -7.99 -2.96 -4.89
C VAL A 121 -7.46 -4.24 -4.23
N ILE A 122 -7.57 -4.38 -2.91
CA ILE A 122 -6.99 -5.54 -2.19
C ILE A 122 -7.69 -6.86 -2.52
N GLY A 123 -8.96 -6.80 -2.94
CA GLY A 123 -9.75 -7.99 -3.26
C GLY A 123 -9.80 -9.01 -2.12
N SER A 124 -9.61 -10.29 -2.45
CA SER A 124 -9.74 -11.40 -1.48
C SER A 124 -8.41 -11.93 -0.93
N SER A 125 -7.27 -11.36 -1.33
CA SER A 125 -5.94 -11.84 -0.90
C SER A 125 -4.96 -10.67 -0.82
N SER A 126 -4.38 -10.48 0.36
CA SER A 126 -3.29 -9.55 0.59
C SER A 126 -2.46 -10.04 1.78
N THR A 127 -1.17 -9.75 1.75
CA THR A 127 -0.30 -9.98 2.90
C THR A 127 -0.54 -8.89 3.94
N ALA A 128 -0.33 -9.20 5.22
CA ALA A 128 -0.46 -8.21 6.29
C ALA A 128 0.49 -7.02 6.09
N GLU A 129 1.69 -7.27 5.53
CA GLU A 129 2.65 -6.23 5.20
C GLU A 129 2.13 -5.27 4.12
N ALA A 130 1.55 -5.78 3.03
CA ALA A 130 0.97 -4.95 1.97
C ALA A 130 -0.16 -4.05 2.50
N LEU A 131 -1.01 -4.60 3.38
CA LEU A 131 -2.07 -3.84 4.03
C LEU A 131 -1.50 -2.75 4.95
N LEU A 132 -0.56 -3.09 5.82
CA LEU A 132 0.06 -2.16 6.76
C LEU A 132 0.75 -1.00 6.06
N LEU A 133 1.50 -1.29 4.98
CA LEU A 133 2.14 -0.26 4.17
C LEU A 133 1.08 0.70 3.59
N SER A 134 0.02 0.16 2.99
CA SER A 134 -1.05 0.96 2.38
C SER A 134 -1.78 1.84 3.40
N ILE A 135 -2.07 1.28 4.59
CA ILE A 135 -2.67 2.01 5.71
C ILE A 135 -1.75 3.15 6.16
N GLU A 136 -0.45 2.88 6.34
CA GLU A 136 0.51 3.87 6.79
C GLU A 136 0.58 5.06 5.82
N GLU A 137 0.64 4.78 4.51
CA GLU A 137 0.71 5.82 3.48
C GLU A 137 -0.56 6.69 3.45
N CYS A 138 -1.75 6.08 3.55
CA CYS A 138 -3.02 6.83 3.63
C CYS A 138 -3.09 7.72 4.89
N LEU A 139 -2.73 7.17 6.06
CA LEU A 139 -2.73 7.93 7.31
C LEU A 139 -1.62 8.99 7.38
N ARG A 140 -0.49 8.76 6.71
CA ARG A 140 0.61 9.73 6.56
C ARG A 140 0.22 10.90 5.66
N ALA A 141 -0.59 10.64 4.63
CA ALA A 141 -1.24 11.65 3.80
C ALA A 141 -2.42 12.37 4.51
N LYS A 142 -2.68 12.07 5.78
CA LYS A 142 -3.70 12.70 6.64
C LYS A 142 -5.14 12.45 6.21
N HIS A 143 -5.40 11.36 5.50
CA HIS A 143 -6.76 10.90 5.29
C HIS A 143 -7.41 10.58 6.64
N ALA A 144 -8.67 11.00 6.81
CA ALA A 144 -9.45 10.62 7.98
C ALA A 144 -9.60 9.08 8.00
N PRO A 145 -9.61 8.42 9.17
CA PRO A 145 -9.87 6.98 9.25
C PRO A 145 -11.22 6.58 8.60
N PRO A 146 -11.38 5.32 8.16
CA PRO A 146 -12.66 4.84 7.67
C PRO A 146 -13.74 4.92 8.76
N SER A 147 -14.99 5.11 8.35
CA SER A 147 -16.11 5.12 9.28
C SER A 147 -16.36 3.74 9.89
N GLU A 148 -17.06 3.70 11.02
CA GLU A 148 -17.40 2.43 11.67
C GLU A 148 -18.26 1.55 10.76
N GLU A 149 -19.17 2.14 9.97
CA GLU A 149 -20.00 1.42 9.01
C GLU A 149 -19.16 0.69 7.96
N LEU A 150 -18.12 1.36 7.44
CA LEU A 150 -17.21 0.75 6.46
C LEU A 150 -16.35 -0.36 7.09
N LEU A 151 -15.91 -0.18 8.33
CA LEU A 151 -15.18 -1.23 9.06
C LEU A 151 -16.04 -2.48 9.26
N ILE A 152 -17.31 -2.29 9.63
CA ILE A 152 -18.27 -3.40 9.81
C ILE A 152 -18.55 -4.09 8.48
N GLU A 153 -18.75 -3.33 7.40
CA GLU A 153 -18.93 -3.88 6.04
C GLU A 153 -17.74 -4.77 5.65
N TRP A 154 -16.51 -4.30 5.87
CA TRP A 154 -15.30 -5.07 5.58
C TRP A 154 -15.18 -6.34 6.41
N CYS A 155 -15.54 -6.31 7.69
CA CYS A 155 -15.58 -7.50 8.53
C CYS A 155 -16.46 -8.60 7.94
N GLN A 156 -17.51 -8.24 7.20
CA GLN A 156 -18.49 -9.16 6.61
C GLN A 156 -18.18 -9.56 5.15
N ARG A 157 -17.28 -8.86 4.48
CA ARG A 157 -17.05 -9.01 3.03
C ARG A 157 -16.15 -10.19 2.67
N SER A 158 -14.95 -10.25 3.24
CA SER A 158 -14.01 -11.37 3.08
C SER A 158 -12.94 -11.31 4.15
N LEU A 159 -12.21 -12.42 4.36
CA LEU A 159 -11.17 -12.49 5.37
C LEU A 159 -10.10 -11.40 5.22
N ALA A 160 -9.66 -11.11 4.00
CA ALA A 160 -8.70 -10.05 3.72
C ALA A 160 -9.23 -8.67 4.10
N HIS A 161 -10.52 -8.40 3.85
CA HIS A 161 -11.17 -7.16 4.26
C HIS A 161 -11.33 -7.08 5.78
N SER A 162 -11.69 -8.17 6.45
CA SER A 162 -11.75 -8.20 7.92
C SER A 162 -10.39 -7.89 8.54
N HIS A 163 -9.30 -8.43 7.96
CA HIS A 163 -7.93 -8.10 8.39
C HIS A 163 -7.59 -6.63 8.10
N LEU A 164 -7.97 -6.09 6.94
CA LEU A 164 -7.83 -4.66 6.64
C LEU A 164 -8.56 -3.80 7.67
N ALA A 165 -9.82 -4.13 8.00
CA ALA A 165 -10.64 -3.41 8.98
C ALA A 165 -9.97 -3.38 10.36
N LEU A 166 -9.47 -4.54 10.83
CA LEU A 166 -8.77 -4.62 12.10
C LEU A 166 -7.49 -3.75 12.10
N LEU A 167 -6.66 -3.88 11.06
CA LEU A 167 -5.38 -3.19 10.98
C LEU A 167 -5.53 -1.68 10.86
N VAL A 168 -6.47 -1.20 10.03
CA VAL A 168 -6.70 0.25 9.88
C VAL A 168 -7.33 0.84 11.14
N CYS A 169 -8.24 0.10 11.79
CA CYS A 169 -8.85 0.53 13.04
C CYS A 169 -7.79 0.63 14.13
N HIS A 170 -6.90 -0.36 14.25
CA HIS A 170 -5.77 -0.34 15.18
C HIS A 170 -4.87 0.87 14.95
N ALA A 171 -4.44 1.10 13.70
CA ALA A 171 -3.55 2.22 13.37
C ALA A 171 -4.18 3.58 13.71
N ALA A 172 -5.47 3.76 13.41
CA ALA A 172 -6.22 4.96 13.76
C ALA A 172 -6.42 5.10 15.27
N TRP A 173 -6.75 4.00 15.95
CA TRP A 173 -6.96 3.91 17.39
C TRP A 173 -5.70 4.30 18.18
N ILE A 174 -4.52 3.80 17.79
CA ILE A 174 -3.23 4.21 18.37
C ILE A 174 -3.02 5.73 18.23
N ARG A 175 -3.26 6.29 17.03
CA ARG A 175 -3.11 7.74 16.76
C ARG A 175 -4.11 8.58 17.56
N ALA A 176 -5.31 8.05 17.81
CA ALA A 176 -6.36 8.68 18.60
C ALA A 176 -6.17 8.53 20.13
N LYS A 177 -5.01 8.03 20.59
CA LYS A 177 -4.72 7.75 22.00
C LYS A 177 -5.65 6.71 22.64
N ARG A 178 -5.99 5.68 21.86
CA ARG A 178 -6.66 4.46 22.34
C ARG A 178 -8.03 4.69 22.98
N PRO A 179 -8.99 5.32 22.29
CA PRO A 179 -10.36 5.45 22.80
C PRO A 179 -11.01 4.05 22.96
N PRO A 180 -12.04 3.91 23.81
CA PRO A 180 -12.79 2.66 23.90
C PRO A 180 -13.45 2.34 22.55
N LEU A 181 -13.47 1.06 22.19
CA LEU A 181 -14.20 0.60 21.01
C LEU A 181 -15.70 0.55 21.28
N SER A 182 -16.50 0.67 20.23
CA SER A 182 -17.92 0.37 20.32
C SER A 182 -18.13 -1.15 20.59
N PRO A 183 -19.23 -1.53 21.26
CA PRO A 183 -19.57 -2.95 21.45
C PRO A 183 -19.73 -3.68 20.12
N THR A 184 -20.39 -3.04 19.14
CA THR A 184 -20.62 -3.60 17.81
C THR A 184 -19.31 -3.97 17.11
N LEU A 185 -18.35 -3.04 17.10
CA LEU A 185 -17.06 -3.28 16.44
C LEU A 185 -16.23 -4.32 17.19
N SER A 186 -16.30 -4.32 18.52
CA SER A 186 -15.65 -5.35 19.35
C SER A 186 -16.15 -6.75 19.02
N ASP A 187 -17.47 -6.92 18.87
CA ASP A 187 -18.09 -8.20 18.50
C ASP A 187 -17.68 -8.63 17.08
N GLN A 188 -17.63 -7.70 16.12
CA GLN A 188 -17.13 -7.98 14.78
C GLN A 188 -15.69 -8.50 14.83
N PHE A 189 -14.78 -7.84 15.55
CA PHE A 189 -13.39 -8.27 15.66
C PHE A 189 -13.21 -9.61 16.39
N ARG A 190 -14.05 -9.93 17.39
CA ARG A 190 -14.04 -11.26 18.02
C ARG A 190 -14.43 -12.38 17.05
N SER A 191 -15.25 -12.07 16.05
CA SER A 191 -15.77 -13.04 15.08
C SER A 191 -14.83 -13.32 13.89
N ILE A 192 -13.78 -12.51 13.70
CA ILE A 192 -12.82 -12.69 12.61
C ILE A 192 -12.08 -14.03 12.77
N SER A 193 -11.87 -14.74 11.66
CA SER A 193 -10.98 -15.91 11.65
C SER A 193 -9.52 -15.44 11.70
N TYR A 194 -8.77 -15.91 12.68
CA TYR A 194 -7.36 -15.57 12.84
C TYR A 194 -6.45 -16.76 12.51
N PRO A 195 -5.24 -16.53 11.99
CA PRO A 195 -4.25 -17.59 11.85
C PRO A 195 -3.90 -18.19 13.22
N ASP A 196 -3.70 -19.51 13.25
CA ASP A 196 -3.30 -20.23 14.46
C ASP A 196 -1.94 -19.75 15.01
N GLY A 197 -1.77 -19.81 16.33
CA GLY A 197 -0.53 -19.45 17.02
C GLY A 197 -0.40 -17.95 17.36
N ASP A 198 0.81 -17.52 17.70
CA ASP A 198 1.12 -16.13 18.09
C ASP A 198 1.24 -15.21 16.87
N SER A 199 0.10 -14.99 16.20
CA SER A 199 0.03 -14.13 15.02
C SER A 199 -0.08 -12.65 15.39
N LEU A 200 0.48 -11.78 14.54
CA LEU A 200 0.39 -10.32 14.70
C LEU A 200 -1.07 -9.85 14.82
N LEU A 201 -1.97 -10.43 14.03
CA LEU A 201 -3.39 -10.08 14.01
C LEU A 201 -4.09 -10.41 15.34
N VAL A 202 -3.76 -11.55 15.96
CA VAL A 202 -4.26 -11.92 17.29
C VAL A 202 -3.80 -10.91 18.34
N ARG A 203 -2.50 -10.57 18.35
CA ARG A 203 -1.96 -9.59 19.30
C ARG A 203 -2.59 -8.20 19.15
N ILE A 204 -2.81 -7.76 17.91
CA ILE A 204 -3.47 -6.48 17.63
C ILE A 204 -4.91 -6.50 18.13
N ARG A 205 -5.67 -7.57 17.84
CA ARG A 205 -7.04 -7.72 18.32
C ARG A 205 -7.09 -7.66 19.84
N ASP A 206 -6.32 -8.51 20.53
CA ASP A 206 -6.36 -8.62 21.99
C ASP A 206 -5.97 -7.29 22.64
N GLN A 207 -4.93 -6.62 22.12
CA GLN A 207 -4.56 -5.29 22.58
C GLN A 207 -5.73 -4.29 22.52
N MET A 208 -6.53 -4.31 21.46
CA MET A 208 -7.66 -3.38 21.32
C MET A 208 -8.87 -3.77 22.17
N LEU A 209 -9.13 -5.08 22.31
CA LEU A 209 -10.29 -5.60 23.05
C LEU A 209 -10.09 -5.60 24.57
N ASP A 210 -8.84 -5.61 25.03
CA ASP A 210 -8.47 -5.64 26.46
C ASP A 210 -8.04 -4.25 27.00
N SER A 211 -8.10 -3.20 26.18
CA SER A 211 -7.74 -1.82 26.56
C SER A 211 -8.84 -1.05 27.27
#